data_AF-A0A3M1GDC3-F1
#
_entry.id   AF-A0A3M1GDC3-F1
#
_cell.length_a   1.000
_cell.length_b   1.000
_cell.length_c   1.000
_cell.angle_alpha   90.00
_cell.angle_beta   90.00
_cell.angle_gamma   90.00
#
_symmetry.space_group_name_H-M   'P 1'
#
loop_
_entity.id
_entity.type
_entity.pdbx_description
1 polymer ?
#
loop_
_entity_poly.entity_id
_entity_poly.type
_entity_poly.pdbx_seq_one_letter_code
_entity_poly.pdbx_strand_id
1 'polypeptide(L)'
;MQIYLPIAEMSVNLFLILGMGGLVGFLSGMFGIGGGFMLTPLLILYGVPPAVAVASQANQITAASVSGALAHFRRGGVDLRMG
;
A
#
# COMPACT_ATOMS: atom_id res chain seq x y z
N MET A 1 -1.62 -10.08 -19.68
CA MET A 1 -0.19 -9.69 -19.70
C MET A 1 0.43 -10.15 -18.40
N GLN A 2 1.36 -11.11 -18.45
CA GLN A 2 2.10 -11.58 -17.28
C GLN A 2 3.40 -10.79 -17.16
N ILE A 3 3.69 -10.28 -15.97
CA ILE A 3 4.94 -9.60 -15.64
C ILE A 3 5.70 -10.49 -14.67
N TYR A 4 6.97 -10.73 -14.99
CA TYR A 4 7.87 -11.42 -14.09
C TYR A 4 8.38 -10.44 -13.02
N LEU A 5 8.12 -10.74 -11.75
CA LEU A 5 8.70 -10.04 -10.62
C LEU A 5 10.00 -10.74 -10.22
N PRO A 6 11.19 -10.15 -10.50
CA PRO A 6 12.47 -10.78 -10.20
C PRO A 6 12.74 -10.91 -8.70
N ILE A 7 12.14 -10.05 -7.88
CA ILE A 7 12.31 -10.05 -6.42
C ILE A 7 11.45 -11.13 -5.76
N ALA A 8 10.30 -11.47 -6.36
CA ALA A 8 9.38 -12.49 -5.87
C ALA A 8 9.52 -13.83 -6.64
N GLU A 9 10.43 -13.88 -7.61
CA GLU A 9 10.66 -15.01 -8.53
C GLU A 9 9.37 -15.59 -9.14
N MET A 10 8.39 -14.73 -9.44
CA MET A 10 7.08 -15.16 -9.91
C MET A 10 6.51 -14.31 -11.03
N SER A 11 5.77 -14.95 -11.93
CA SER A 11 4.98 -14.30 -12.96
C SER A 11 3.60 -13.93 -12.40
N VAL A 12 3.27 -12.64 -12.41
CA VAL A 12 1.99 -12.14 -11.92
C VAL A 12 1.23 -11.45 -13.04
N ASN A 13 -0.10 -11.59 -13.04
CA ASN A 13 -0.94 -10.91 -14.02
C ASN A 13 -1.04 -9.41 -13.69
N LEU A 14 -0.63 -8.56 -14.65
CA LEU A 14 -0.65 -7.11 -14.49
C LEU A 14 -2.04 -6.57 -14.12
N PHE A 15 -3.09 -7.08 -14.76
CA PHE A 15 -4.46 -6.63 -14.51
C PHE A 15 -4.92 -6.98 -13.09
N LEU A 16 -4.44 -8.09 -12.54
CA LEU A 16 -4.78 -8.52 -11.20
C LEU A 16 -4.10 -7.64 -10.15
N ILE A 17 -2.80 -7.32 -10.31
CA ILE A 17 -2.10 -6.38 -9.43
C ILE A 17 -2.73 -5.00 -9.49
N LEU A 18 -3.03 -4.48 -10.69
CA LEU A 18 -3.65 -3.16 -10.84
C LEU A 18 -5.06 -3.13 -10.21
N GLY A 19 -5.86 -4.17 -10.43
CA GLY A 19 -7.20 -4.29 -9.83
C GLY A 19 -7.13 -4.37 -8.31
N MET A 20 -6.26 -5.23 -7.76
CA MET A 20 -6.05 -5.33 -6.31
C MET A 20 -5.54 -4.03 -5.72
N GLY A 21 -4.50 -3.43 -6.31
CA GLY A 21 -3.92 -2.18 -5.83
C GLY A 21 -4.90 -1.02 -5.87
N GLY A 22 -5.69 -0.90 -6.95
CA GLY A 22 -6.73 0.11 -7.07
C GLY A 22 -7.85 -0.06 -6.05
N LEU A 23 -8.36 -1.29 -5.90
CA LEU A 23 -9.46 -1.58 -4.97
C LEU A 23 -9.03 -1.40 -3.52
N VAL A 24 -7.86 -1.94 -3.14
CA VAL A 24 -7.29 -1.76 -1.80
C VAL A 24 -6.93 -0.30 -1.54
N GLY A 25 -6.30 0.39 -2.49
CA GLY A 25 -5.96 1.80 -2.37
C GLY A 25 -7.19 2.69 -2.17
N PHE A 26 -8.27 2.41 -2.91
CA PHE A 26 -9.54 3.11 -2.74
C PHE A 26 -10.15 2.87 -1.36
N LEU A 27 -10.31 1.60 -0.95
CA LEU A 27 -10.88 1.26 0.36
C LEU A 27 -10.03 1.82 1.51
N SER A 28 -8.72 1.61 1.48
CA SER A 28 -7.83 2.10 2.53
C SER A 28 -7.71 3.63 2.56
N GLY A 29 -7.89 4.30 1.42
CA GLY A 29 -8.01 5.76 1.34
C GLY A 29 -9.31 6.27 1.99
N MET A 30 -10.44 5.59 1.75
CA MET A 30 -11.72 5.92 2.40
C MET A 30 -11.67 5.77 3.92
N PHE A 31 -11.07 4.68 4.40
CA PHE A 31 -10.97 4.38 5.83
C PHE A 31 -9.79 5.08 6.53
N GLY A 32 -8.87 5.71 5.78
CA GLY A 32 -7.70 6.40 6.34
C GLY A 32 -6.64 5.50 6.98
N ILE A 33 -6.65 4.18 6.70
CA ILE A 33 -5.82 3.19 7.41
C ILE A 33 -4.43 3.00 6.77
N GLY A 34 -4.21 3.54 5.57
CA GLY A 34 -3.03 3.25 4.76
C GLY A 34 -3.08 1.82 4.16
N GLY A 35 -2.98 1.70 2.83
CA GLY A 35 -3.19 0.45 2.04
C GLY A 35 -2.47 -0.82 2.52
N GLY A 36 -1.48 -0.67 3.38
CA GLY A 36 -0.69 -1.71 4.04
C GLY A 36 -1.47 -2.90 4.55
N PHE A 37 -2.50 -2.64 5.36
CA PHE A 37 -3.18 -3.68 6.13
C PHE A 37 -3.89 -4.72 5.26
N MET A 38 -4.49 -4.33 4.14
CA MET A 38 -5.21 -5.24 3.25
C MET A 38 -4.32 -5.83 2.14
N LEU A 39 -3.41 -5.05 1.56
CA LEU A 39 -2.61 -5.54 0.44
C LEU A 39 -1.60 -6.61 0.85
N THR A 40 -1.00 -6.48 2.05
CA THR A 40 0.02 -7.44 2.55
C THR A 40 -0.54 -8.88 2.62
N PRO A 41 -1.65 -9.16 3.33
CA PRO A 41 -2.21 -10.50 3.38
C PRO A 41 -2.72 -10.97 2.01
N LEU A 42 -3.25 -10.08 1.16
CA LEU A 42 -3.68 -10.46 -0.19
C LEU A 42 -2.51 -10.93 -1.06
N LEU A 43 -1.35 -10.26 -0.99
CA LEU A 43 -0.16 -10.69 -1.71
C LEU A 43 0.40 -12.02 -1.17
N ILE A 44 0.36 -12.23 0.15
CA ILE A 44 0.78 -13.50 0.76
C ILE A 44 -0.15 -14.64 0.31
N LEU A 45 -1.46 -14.42 0.29
CA LEU A 45 -2.45 -15.38 -0.20
C LEU A 45 -2.30 -15.67 -1.69
N TYR A 46 -1.86 -14.68 -2.46
CA TYR A 46 -1.50 -14.84 -3.87
C TYR A 46 -0.22 -15.69 -4.08
N GLY A 47 0.55 -15.93 -3.01
CA GLY A 47 1.76 -16.73 -3.01
C GLY A 47 3.06 -15.92 -3.00
N VAL A 48 2.99 -14.58 -2.94
CA VAL A 48 4.17 -13.72 -2.86
C VAL A 48 4.92 -14.01 -1.55
N PRO A 49 6.25 -14.19 -1.57
CA PRO A 49 7.03 -14.39 -0.36
C PRO A 49 6.75 -13.28 0.68
N PRO A 50 6.48 -13.63 1.96
CA PRO A 50 6.11 -12.65 2.98
C PRO A 50 7.11 -11.50 3.14
N ALA A 51 8.40 -11.79 3.03
CA ALA A 51 9.46 -10.78 3.10
C ALA A 51 9.31 -9.70 2.00
N VAL A 52 8.97 -10.12 0.78
CA VAL A 52 8.78 -9.22 -0.37
C VAL A 52 7.49 -8.42 -0.21
N ALA A 53 6.40 -9.09 0.19
CA ALA A 53 5.11 -8.44 0.40
C ALA A 53 5.20 -7.32 1.47
N VAL A 54 5.86 -7.61 2.60
CA VAL A 54 6.05 -6.62 3.69
C VAL A 54 6.98 -5.49 3.26
N ALA A 55 8.11 -5.81 2.59
CA ALA A 55 9.05 -4.78 2.13
C ALA A 55 8.41 -3.81 1.13
N SER A 56 7.61 -4.31 0.18
CA SER A 56 6.86 -3.45 -0.74
C SER A 56 5.84 -2.58 -0.02
N GLN A 57 5.16 -3.12 1.01
CA GLN A 57 4.14 -2.38 1.74
C GLN A 57 4.69 -1.34 2.72
N ALA A 58 5.86 -1.54 3.30
CA ALA A 58 6.49 -0.54 4.15
C ALA A 58 6.68 0.79 3.40
N ASN A 59 7.16 0.73 2.14
CA ASN A 59 7.32 1.91 1.30
C ASN A 59 5.96 2.56 0.95
N GLN A 60 4.96 1.75 0.64
CA GLN A 60 3.62 2.24 0.28
C GLN A 60 2.93 2.94 1.45
N ILE A 61 3.00 2.36 2.66
CA ILE A 61 2.47 2.96 3.89
C ILE A 61 3.21 4.26 4.19
N THR A 62 4.54 4.28 4.07
CA THR A 62 5.33 5.49 4.33
C THR A 62 4.90 6.63 3.41
N ALA A 63 4.78 6.37 2.11
CA ALA A 63 4.31 7.35 1.14
C ALA A 63 2.88 7.83 1.45
N ALA A 64 1.96 6.92 1.79
CA ALA A 64 0.60 7.25 2.16
C ALA A 64 0.52 8.09 3.45
N SER A 65 1.28 7.73 4.47
CA SER A 65 1.35 8.45 5.75
C SER A 65 1.92 9.85 5.57
N VAL A 66 2.99 10.01 4.79
CA VAL A 66 3.56 11.33 4.47
C VAL A 66 2.55 12.18 3.68
N SER A 67 1.86 11.58 2.70
CA SER A 67 0.82 12.27 1.93
C SER A 67 -0.34 12.73 2.82
N GLY A 68 -0.83 11.84 3.69
CA GLY A 68 -1.89 12.15 4.66
C GLY A 68 -1.47 13.24 5.64
N ALA A 69 -0.29 13.11 6.25
CA ALA A 69 0.27 14.11 7.15
C ALA A 69 0.36 15.48 6.47
N LEU A 70 0.89 15.54 5.25
CA LEU A 70 0.97 16.78 4.48
C LEU A 70 -0.42 17.37 4.18
N ALA A 71 -1.39 16.54 3.83
CA ALA A 71 -2.76 16.99 3.57
C ALA A 71 -3.43 17.57 4.82
N HIS A 72 -3.25 16.94 5.99
CA HIS A 72 -3.73 17.46 7.27
C HIS A 72 -3.01 18.75 7.67
N PHE A 73 -1.70 18.81 7.44
CA PHE A 73 -0.88 19.99 7.73
C PHE A 73 -1.35 21.21 6.93
N ARG A 74 -1.61 21.04 5.62
CA ARG A 74 -2.11 22.10 4.74
C ARG A 74 -3.52 22.59 5.11
N ARG A 75 -4.32 21.76 5.77
CA ARG A 75 -5.67 22.11 6.24
C ARG A 75 -5.66 22.79 7.61
N GLY A 76 -4.50 23.02 8.23
CA GLY A 76 -4.39 23.58 9.58
C GLY A 76 -4.90 22.64 10.67
N GLY A 77 -5.08 21.35 10.36
CA GLY A 77 -5.59 20.34 11.30
C GLY A 77 -4.51 19.64 12.11
N VAL A 78 -3.26 20.11 12.05
CA VAL A 78 -2.13 19.56 12.81
C VAL A 78 -1.77 20.55 13.90
N ASP A 79 -2.15 20.22 15.14
CA ASP A 79 -1.72 20.99 16.31
C ASP A 79 -0.33 20.51 16.75
N LEU A 80 0.68 21.27 16.33
CA LEU A 80 2.08 21.01 16.68
C LEU A 80 2.41 21.33 18.15
N ARG A 81 1.52 22.00 18.89
CA ARG A 81 1.76 22.39 20.29
C ARG A 81 1.20 21.38 21.29
N MET A 82 0.26 20.53 20.89
CA MET A 82 -0.28 19.43 21.72
C MET A 82 0.49 18.11 21.59
N GLY A 83 1.34 17.98 20.57
CA GLY A 83 2.19 16.80 20.34
C GLY A 83 3.51 16.83 21.11
#